data_AF-A0A9P7I107-F1
#
_entry.id   AF-A0A9P7I107-F1
#
_cell.length_a   1.000
_cell.length_b   1.000
_cell.length_c   1.000
_cell.angle_alpha   90.00
_cell.angle_beta   90.00
_cell.angle_gamma   90.00
#
_symmetry.space_group_name_H-M   'P 1'
#
loop_
_entity.id
_entity.type
_entity.pdbx_description
1 polymer ?
#
loop_
_entity_poly.entity_id
_entity_poly.type
_entity_poly.pdbx_seq_one_letter_code
_entity_poly.pdbx_strand_id
1 'polypeptide(L)'
;MSEYGSSQFLSRGLKIFAIFSMFAGTVDLITGHKFVIPESERALLPTPTLAFVDNQLRFLGAIWGGYGTILWWASNNLQARKVPLSLLGTTMFIAGIGRLTSGLSLGWTPSWLKIAAVAELIVPPLIYLFGF
;
A
#
# COMPACT_ATOMS: atom_id res chain seq x y z
N MET A 1 -8.72 -27.71 -8.05
CA MET A 1 -9.51 -26.75 -7.25
C MET A 1 -10.52 -26.12 -8.19
N SER A 2 -11.81 -26.07 -7.83
CA SER A 2 -12.79 -25.34 -8.65
C SER A 2 -12.45 -23.84 -8.66
N GLU A 3 -12.71 -23.14 -9.76
CA GLU A 3 -12.56 -21.67 -9.88
C GLU A 3 -13.30 -20.90 -8.76
N TYR A 4 -14.34 -21.53 -8.20
CA TYR A 4 -15.09 -21.02 -7.06
C TYR A 4 -14.27 -20.97 -5.76
N GLY A 5 -13.38 -21.95 -5.55
CA GLY A 5 -12.51 -22.00 -4.37
C GLY A 5 -11.41 -20.94 -4.41
N SER A 6 -10.74 -20.78 -5.55
CA SER A 6 -9.64 -19.80 -5.72
C SER A 6 -10.11 -18.36 -5.57
N SER A 7 -11.29 -18.02 -6.11
CA SER A 7 -11.87 -16.68 -6.00
C SER A 7 -12.25 -16.29 -4.57
N GLN A 8 -12.70 -17.25 -3.73
CA GLN A 8 -12.94 -16.98 -2.30
C GLN A 8 -11.64 -16.70 -1.54
N PHE A 9 -10.58 -17.46 -1.79
CA PHE A 9 -9.29 -17.23 -1.13
C PHE A 9 -8.70 -15.87 -1.52
N LEU A 10 -8.74 -15.52 -2.81
CA LEU A 10 -8.31 -14.21 -3.29
C LEU A 10 -9.13 -13.08 -2.65
N SER A 11 -10.47 -13.20 -2.65
CA SER A 11 -11.34 -12.20 -2.01
C SER A 11 -10.99 -11.98 -0.54
N ARG A 12 -10.78 -13.06 0.24
CA ARG A 12 -10.36 -12.96 1.64
C ARG A 12 -9.00 -12.29 1.80
N GLY A 13 -8.02 -12.65 0.99
CA GLY A 13 -6.69 -12.04 1.00
C GLY A 13 -6.76 -10.53 0.73
N LEU A 14 -7.52 -10.12 -0.28
CA LEU A 14 -7.72 -8.70 -0.62
C LEU A 14 -8.43 -7.93 0.49
N LYS A 15 -9.38 -8.57 1.21
CA LYS A 15 -10.05 -7.96 2.37
C LYS A 15 -9.11 -7.74 3.54
N ILE A 16 -8.26 -8.72 3.84
CA ILE A 16 -7.24 -8.57 4.89
C ILE A 16 -6.29 -7.42 4.54
N PHE A 17 -5.81 -7.39 3.29
CA PHE A 17 -4.94 -6.31 2.83
C PHE A 17 -5.63 -4.95 2.85
N ALA A 18 -6.91 -4.89 2.46
CA ALA A 18 -7.71 -3.68 2.55
C ALA A 18 -7.84 -3.15 3.98
N ILE A 19 -8.09 -4.03 4.96
CA ILE A 19 -8.12 -3.65 6.39
C ILE A 19 -6.77 -3.07 6.81
N PHE A 20 -5.67 -3.74 6.44
CA PHE A 20 -4.33 -3.22 6.70
C PHE A 20 -4.12 -1.83 6.09
N SER A 21 -4.47 -1.63 4.81
CA SER A 21 -4.32 -0.33 4.15
C SER A 21 -5.15 0.76 4.80
N MET A 22 -6.41 0.46 5.17
CA MET A 22 -7.28 1.39 5.90
C MET A 22 -6.69 1.77 7.26
N PHE A 23 -6.22 0.79 8.02
CA PHE A 23 -5.64 1.02 9.33
C PHE A 23 -4.36 1.84 9.25
N ALA A 24 -3.39 1.39 8.45
CA ALA A 24 -2.11 2.07 8.28
C ALA A 24 -2.30 3.49 7.74
N GLY A 25 -3.14 3.68 6.72
CA GLY A 25 -3.43 4.99 6.16
C GLY A 25 -4.09 5.94 7.15
N THR A 26 -4.98 5.42 8.00
CA THR A 26 -5.61 6.22 9.07
C THR A 26 -4.58 6.64 10.13
N VAL A 27 -3.66 5.74 10.51
CA VAL A 27 -2.57 6.06 11.43
C VAL A 27 -1.69 7.17 10.85
N ASP A 28 -1.26 7.06 9.59
CA ASP A 28 -0.41 8.08 8.94
C ASP A 28 -1.14 9.42 8.81
N LEU A 29 -2.44 9.41 8.47
CA LEU A 29 -3.27 10.61 8.37
C LEU A 29 -3.37 11.36 9.71
N ILE A 30 -3.56 10.64 10.81
CA ILE A 30 -3.75 11.24 12.14
C ILE A 30 -2.40 11.66 12.73
N THR A 31 -1.40 10.79 12.64
CA THR A 31 -0.12 10.96 13.36
C THR A 31 0.94 11.71 12.56
N GLY A 32 0.81 11.76 11.23
CA GLY A 32 1.80 12.36 10.34
C GLY A 32 3.18 11.69 10.50
N HIS A 33 4.23 12.49 10.61
CA HIS A 33 5.59 11.97 10.74
C HIS A 33 5.88 11.26 12.08
N LYS A 34 5.01 11.40 13.10
CA LYS A 34 5.34 11.01 14.48
C LYS A 34 5.41 9.50 14.71
N PHE A 35 4.65 8.72 13.94
CA PHE A 35 4.66 7.26 14.05
C PHE A 35 5.82 6.63 13.27
N VAL A 36 6.22 7.26 12.16
CA VAL A 36 7.22 6.70 11.23
C VAL A 36 8.64 7.21 11.47
N ILE A 37 8.82 8.41 12.05
CA ILE A 37 10.13 8.98 12.38
C ILE A 37 10.28 9.05 13.91
N PRO A 38 11.24 8.32 14.50
CA PRO A 38 11.54 8.39 15.93
C PRO A 38 11.87 9.81 16.38
N GLU A 39 11.52 10.15 17.64
CA GLU A 39 11.75 11.50 18.17
C GLU A 39 13.21 11.96 18.10
N SER A 40 14.14 11.05 18.37
CA SER A 40 15.58 11.29 18.29
C SER A 40 16.03 11.74 16.89
N GLU A 41 15.38 11.23 15.83
CA GLU A 41 15.69 11.62 14.45
C GLU A 41 14.95 12.89 14.05
N ARG A 42 13.70 13.06 14.51
CA ARG A 42 12.92 14.29 14.25
C ARG A 42 13.60 15.54 14.78
N ALA A 43 14.25 15.45 15.94
CA ALA A 43 14.97 16.56 16.55
C ALA A 43 16.18 17.04 15.72
N LEU A 44 16.67 16.21 14.79
CA LEU A 44 17.82 16.53 13.93
C LEU A 44 17.40 17.18 12.60
N LEU A 45 16.11 17.16 12.26
CA LEU A 45 15.61 17.67 10.98
C LEU A 45 15.22 19.16 11.07
N PRO A 46 15.56 19.98 10.05
CA PRO A 46 15.05 21.35 9.97
C PRO A 46 13.52 21.39 9.94
N THR A 47 12.92 22.37 10.63
CA THR A 47 11.45 22.56 10.68
C THR A 47 10.78 22.55 9.30
N PRO A 48 11.31 23.21 8.25
CA PRO A 48 10.70 23.17 6.92
C PRO A 48 10.66 21.76 6.30
N THR A 49 11.73 20.98 6.48
CA THR A 49 11.78 19.58 6.01
C THR A 49 10.76 18.73 6.75
N LEU A 50 10.68 18.88 8.07
CA LEU A 50 9.70 18.15 8.88
C LEU A 50 8.26 18.50 8.50
N ALA A 51 7.97 19.78 8.27
CA ALA A 51 6.65 20.24 7.83
C ALA A 51 6.26 19.69 6.45
N PHE A 52 7.21 19.63 5.50
CA PHE A 52 6.98 19.02 4.20
C PHE A 52 6.66 17.53 4.32
N VAL A 53 7.47 16.78 5.07
CA VAL A 53 7.26 15.34 5.28
C VAL A 53 5.94 15.06 6.01
N ASP A 54 5.57 15.88 7.01
CA ASP A 54 4.29 15.73 7.71
C ASP A 54 3.10 15.84 6.75
N ASN A 55 3.10 16.88 5.91
CA ASN A 55 2.02 17.11 4.94
C ASN A 55 1.92 15.96 3.94
N GLN A 56 3.06 15.50 3.40
CA GLN A 56 3.10 14.39 2.46
C GLN A 56 2.58 13.10 3.10
N LEU A 57 2.99 12.78 4.33
CA LEU A 57 2.54 11.57 5.02
C LEU A 57 1.05 11.60 5.32
N ARG A 58 0.50 12.75 5.75
CA ARG A 58 -0.94 12.86 6.01
C ARG A 58 -1.76 12.70 4.74
N PHE A 59 -1.35 13.37 3.66
CA PHE A 59 -1.98 13.23 2.36
C PHE A 59 -1.93 11.78 1.87
N LEU A 60 -0.75 11.15 1.89
CA LEU A 60 -0.57 9.76 1.47
C LEU A 60 -1.34 8.79 2.36
N GLY A 61 -1.46 9.06 3.67
CA GLY A 61 -2.27 8.29 4.59
C GLY A 61 -3.75 8.27 4.20
N ALA A 62 -4.32 9.43 3.86
CA ALA A 62 -5.69 9.51 3.35
C ALA A 62 -5.87 8.74 2.03
N ILE A 63 -4.93 8.89 1.09
CA ILE A 63 -4.96 8.15 -0.18
C ILE A 63 -4.85 6.64 0.04
N TRP A 64 -3.97 6.20 0.95
CA TRP A 64 -3.77 4.79 1.27
C TRP A 64 -4.97 4.18 1.98
N GLY A 65 -5.62 4.93 2.87
CA GLY A 65 -6.88 4.51 3.48
C GLY A 65 -8.01 4.40 2.45
N GLY A 66 -8.09 5.36 1.52
CA GLY A 66 -9.00 5.32 0.38
C GLY A 66 -8.76 4.12 -0.54
N TYR A 67 -7.49 3.80 -0.82
CA TYR A 67 -7.10 2.60 -1.56
C TYR A 67 -7.66 1.34 -0.90
N GLY A 68 -7.47 1.19 0.42
CA GLY A 68 -8.03 0.07 1.17
C GLY A 68 -9.56 -0.01 1.09
N THR A 69 -10.24 1.14 1.15
CA THR A 69 -11.71 1.20 1.04
C THR A 69 -12.21 0.71 -0.33
N ILE A 70 -11.59 1.18 -1.42
CA ILE A 70 -11.94 0.76 -2.78
C ILE A 70 -11.58 -0.71 -2.98
N LEU A 71 -10.45 -1.17 -2.43
CA LEU A 71 -10.04 -2.56 -2.52
C LEU A 71 -11.03 -3.49 -1.79
N TRP A 72 -11.46 -3.12 -0.58
CA TRP A 72 -12.49 -3.84 0.15
C TRP A 72 -13.76 -3.92 -0.70
N TRP A 73 -14.21 -2.80 -1.24
CA TRP A 73 -15.37 -2.78 -2.13
C TRP A 73 -15.16 -3.72 -3.31
N ALA A 74 -14.08 -3.58 -4.09
CA ALA A 74 -13.79 -4.43 -5.26
C ALA A 74 -13.77 -5.93 -4.90
N SER A 75 -13.21 -6.29 -3.75
CA SER A 75 -13.08 -7.67 -3.29
C SER A 75 -14.41 -8.40 -3.06
N ASN A 76 -15.51 -7.67 -2.86
CA ASN A 76 -16.84 -8.26 -2.64
C ASN A 76 -17.45 -8.87 -3.91
N ASN A 77 -16.99 -8.46 -5.09
CA ASN A 77 -17.44 -9.06 -6.36
C ASN A 77 -16.34 -8.92 -7.42
N LEU A 78 -15.39 -9.85 -7.41
CA LEU A 78 -14.21 -9.83 -8.27
C LEU A 78 -14.57 -9.86 -9.76
N GLN A 79 -15.59 -10.64 -10.14
CA GLN A 79 -15.99 -10.80 -11.54
C GLN A 79 -16.61 -9.52 -12.10
N ALA A 80 -17.45 -8.83 -11.32
CA ALA A 80 -18.05 -7.56 -11.76
C ALA A 80 -17.11 -6.36 -11.62
N ARG A 81 -16.04 -6.47 -10.82
CA ARG A 81 -15.16 -5.34 -10.45
C ARG A 81 -13.71 -5.55 -10.90
N LYS A 82 -13.49 -6.30 -11.98
CA LYS A 82 -12.16 -6.54 -12.57
C LYS A 82 -11.43 -5.24 -12.89
N VAL A 83 -12.11 -4.29 -13.53
CA VAL A 83 -11.48 -3.01 -13.94
C VAL A 83 -10.97 -2.19 -12.74
N PRO A 84 -11.78 -1.88 -11.71
CA PRO A 84 -11.28 -1.25 -10.49
C PRO A 84 -10.10 -2.00 -9.85
N LEU A 85 -10.17 -3.33 -9.79
CA LEU A 85 -9.12 -4.14 -9.18
C LEU A 85 -7.82 -4.12 -10.00
N SER A 86 -7.91 -4.12 -11.33
CA SER A 86 -6.76 -3.91 -12.22
C SER A 86 -6.14 -2.53 -12.04
N LEU A 87 -6.95 -1.47 -11.89
CA LEU A 87 -6.43 -0.11 -11.64
C LEU A 87 -5.73 0.00 -10.28
N LEU A 88 -6.29 -0.61 -9.24
CA LEU A 88 -5.65 -0.70 -7.92
C LEU A 88 -4.35 -1.51 -8.00
N GLY A 89 -4.34 -2.60 -8.77
CA GLY A 89 -3.16 -3.42 -8.99
C GLY A 89 -2.05 -2.68 -9.75
N THR A 90 -2.39 -1.98 -10.83
CA THR A 90 -1.45 -1.15 -11.60
C THR A 90 -0.87 -0.02 -10.74
N THR A 91 -1.72 0.66 -9.97
CA THR A 91 -1.26 1.70 -9.03
C THR A 91 -0.25 1.13 -8.03
N MET A 92 -0.51 -0.07 -7.49
CA MET A 92 0.41 -0.75 -6.58
C MET A 92 1.74 -1.12 -7.25
N PHE A 93 1.67 -1.65 -8.46
CA PHE A 93 2.86 -2.00 -9.22
C PHE A 93 3.76 -0.78 -9.48
N ILE A 94 3.16 0.35 -9.86
CA ILE A 94 3.88 1.62 -10.04
C ILE A 94 4.46 2.11 -8.71
N ALA A 95 3.73 1.98 -7.60
CA ALA A 95 4.27 2.28 -6.27
C ALA A 95 5.49 1.41 -5.92
N GLY A 96 5.46 0.12 -6.28
CA GLY A 96 6.60 -0.80 -6.14
C GLY A 96 7.83 -0.37 -6.94
N ILE A 97 7.66 0.20 -8.13
CA ILE A 97 8.76 0.80 -8.91
C ILE A 97 9.35 2.00 -8.16
N GLY A 98 8.49 2.86 -7.59
CA GLY A 98 8.93 3.98 -6.76
C GLY A 98 9.72 3.52 -5.54
N ARG A 99 9.22 2.49 -4.83
CA ARG A 99 9.90 1.92 -3.66
C ARG A 99 11.21 1.24 -4.03
N LEU A 100 11.26 0.53 -5.16
CA LEU A 100 12.50 -0.06 -5.70
C LEU A 100 13.54 1.01 -6.01
N THR A 101 13.13 2.08 -6.69
CA THR A 101 14.01 3.20 -7.04
C THR A 101 14.60 3.85 -5.78
N SER A 102 13.77 4.11 -4.77
CA SER A 102 14.22 4.65 -3.48
C SER A 102 15.17 3.68 -2.77
N GLY A 103 14.81 2.40 -2.69
CA GLY A 103 15.63 1.38 -2.02
C GLY A 103 16.99 1.14 -2.68
N LEU A 104 17.08 1.28 -4.01
CA LEU A 104 18.35 1.22 -4.73
C LEU A 104 19.22 2.48 -4.53
N SER A 105 18.58 3.64 -4.33
CA SER A 105 19.28 4.92 -4.20
C SER A 105 19.72 5.22 -2.76
N LEU A 106 18.90 4.85 -1.78
CA LEU A 106 19.05 5.22 -0.36
C LEU A 106 19.21 4.01 0.57
N GLY A 107 19.10 2.78 0.03
CA GLY A 107 19.15 1.55 0.80
C GLY A 107 17.78 1.11 1.37
N TRP A 108 17.79 -0.04 2.06
CA TRP A 108 16.58 -0.72 2.55
C TRP A 108 16.45 -0.63 4.07
N THR A 109 16.39 0.59 4.60
CA THR A 109 16.17 0.82 6.03
C THR A 109 14.83 1.51 6.24
N PRO A 110 13.88 0.89 6.97
CA PRO A 110 13.93 -0.47 7.55
C PRO A 110 13.82 -1.60 6.50
N SER A 111 14.31 -2.79 6.85
CA SER A 111 14.44 -3.94 5.92
C SER A 111 13.10 -4.45 5.37
N TRP A 112 11.99 -4.23 6.08
CA TRP A 112 10.66 -4.61 5.61
C TRP A 112 10.24 -3.87 4.34
N LEU A 113 10.82 -2.69 4.05
CA LEU A 113 10.57 -1.95 2.81
C LEU A 113 10.92 -2.79 1.57
N LYS A 114 11.94 -3.65 1.68
CA LYS A 114 12.33 -4.56 0.58
C LYS A 114 11.25 -5.61 0.32
N ILE A 115 10.66 -6.16 1.38
CA ILE A 115 9.57 -7.14 1.29
C ILE A 115 8.33 -6.48 0.68
N ALA A 116 8.00 -5.26 1.12
CA ALA A 116 6.91 -4.48 0.55
C ALA A 116 7.12 -4.23 -0.95
N ALA A 117 8.32 -3.81 -1.38
CA ALA A 117 8.61 -3.57 -2.80
C ALA A 117 8.43 -4.84 -3.65
N VAL A 118 8.91 -5.98 -3.17
CA VAL A 118 8.72 -7.27 -3.86
C VAL A 118 7.22 -7.62 -3.94
N ALA A 119 6.47 -7.46 -2.86
CA ALA A 119 5.03 -7.73 -2.86
C ALA A 119 4.29 -6.81 -3.85
N GLU A 120 4.60 -5.51 -3.85
CA GLU A 120 4.02 -4.50 -4.75
C GLU A 120 4.30 -4.80 -6.23
N LEU A 121 5.50 -5.32 -6.55
CA LEU A 121 5.91 -5.63 -7.92
C LEU A 121 5.40 -6.98 -8.42
N ILE A 122 5.16 -7.95 -7.53
CA ILE A 122 4.86 -9.34 -7.93
C ILE A 122 3.38 -9.69 -7.75
N VAL A 123 2.76 -9.30 -6.62
CA VAL A 123 1.40 -9.73 -6.30
C VAL A 123 0.36 -9.18 -7.28
N PRO A 124 0.37 -7.89 -7.67
CA PRO A 124 -0.62 -7.38 -8.62
C PRO A 124 -0.56 -8.03 -10.00
N PRO A 125 0.62 -8.23 -10.64
CA PRO A 125 0.70 -9.00 -11.89
C PRO A 125 0.17 -10.42 -11.76
N LEU A 126 0.47 -11.12 -10.66
CA LEU A 126 -0.06 -12.47 -10.44
C LEU A 126 -1.59 -12.48 -10.32
N ILE A 127 -2.18 -11.50 -9.61
CA ILE A 127 -3.64 -11.37 -9.53
C ILE A 127 -4.24 -11.04 -10.89
N TYR A 128 -3.60 -10.17 -11.67
CA TYR A 128 -4.09 -9.83 -13.02
C TYR A 128 -4.08 -11.04 -13.96
N LEU A 129 -3.02 -11.86 -13.92
CA LEU A 129 -2.84 -13.00 -14.81
C LEU A 129 -3.65 -14.24 -14.38
N PHE A 130 -3.88 -14.44 -13.08
CA PHE A 130 -4.43 -15.70 -12.55
C PHE A 130 -5.65 -15.53 -11.64
N GLY A 131 -6.04 -14.29 -11.32
CA GLY A 131 -7.07 -14.00 -10.33
C GLY A 131 -8.50 -13.89 -10.86
N PHE A 132 -8.71 -13.97 -12.18
CA PHE A 132 -9.98 -13.61 -12.83
C PHE A 132 -10.41 -14.51 -13.97
#